data_AF-W4IJI4-F1
#
_entry.id   AF-W4IJI4-F1
#
_cell.length_a   1.000
_cell.length_b   1.000
_cell.length_c   1.000
_cell.angle_alpha   90.00
_cell.angle_beta   90.00
_cell.angle_gamma   90.00
#
_symmetry.space_group_name_H-M   'P 1'
#
loop_
_entity.id
_entity.type
_entity.pdbx_description
1 polymer ?
#
loop_
_entity_poly.entity_id
_entity_poly.type
_entity_poly.pdbx_seq_one_letter_code
_entity_poly.pdbx_strand_id
1 'polypeptide(L)' 'MMNEGAEIQMNQGGNVDSHEQEQEEINNRSIFVGNVDYSTQPEELQSLFSECGLINRVTILVNKNTGHSKG' A
#
# COMPACT_ATOMS: atom_id res chain seq x y z
N MET A 1 29.79 -36.07 33.96
CA MET A 1 29.75 -35.56 32.58
C MET A 1 28.90 -36.52 31.76
N MET A 2 27.59 -36.30 31.74
CA MET A 2 26.65 -36.84 30.77
C MET A 2 25.39 -35.99 30.89
N ASN A 3 25.03 -35.30 29.83
CA ASN A 3 23.66 -35.11 29.38
C ASN A 3 23.74 -34.59 27.95
N GLU A 4 23.78 -35.56 27.03
CA GLU A 4 23.55 -35.37 25.61
C GLU A 4 22.04 -35.32 25.36
N GLY A 5 21.62 -34.50 24.39
CA GLY A 5 20.31 -34.61 23.76
C GLY A 5 19.30 -33.52 24.10
N ALA A 6 19.55 -32.29 23.63
CA ALA A 6 18.47 -31.38 23.27
C ALA A 6 18.57 -31.13 21.76
N GLU A 7 17.86 -31.95 20.97
CA GLU A 7 17.62 -31.68 19.56
C GLU A 7 16.64 -30.51 19.46
N ILE A 8 17.15 -29.33 19.11
CA ILE A 8 16.31 -28.21 18.71
C ILE A 8 16.04 -28.36 17.21
N GLN A 9 14.87 -28.91 16.88
CA GLN A 9 14.34 -28.91 15.52
C GLN A 9 13.99 -27.46 15.14
N MET A 10 14.90 -26.78 14.44
CA MET A 10 14.63 -25.49 13.81
C MET A 10 13.73 -25.72 12.58
N ASN A 11 12.41 -25.60 12.74
CA ASN A 11 11.49 -25.59 11.62
C ASN A 11 11.35 -24.17 11.06
N GLN A 12 12.15 -23.91 10.02
CA GLN A 12 11.98 -22.94 8.93
C GLN A 12 10.85 -21.91 9.07
N GLY A 13 11.17 -20.74 9.62
CA GLY A 13 10.43 -19.50 9.39
C GLY A 13 11.09 -18.72 8.25
N GLY A 14 10.58 -18.86 7.03
CA GLY A 14 11.21 -18.23 5.87
C GLY A 14 10.29 -18.16 4.67
N ASN A 15 9.18 -17.41 4.78
CA ASN A 15 8.41 -16.90 3.64
C ASN A 15 7.41 -15.78 3.97
N VAL A 16 7.44 -15.21 5.19
CA VAL A 16 6.55 -14.10 5.60
C VAL A 16 7.21 -12.73 5.46
N ASP A 17 8.54 -12.67 5.54
CA ASP A 17 9.31 -11.41 5.57
C ASP A 17 9.26 -10.62 4.25
N SER A 18 9.21 -11.32 3.11
CA SER A 18 9.33 -10.73 1.77
C SER A 18 8.08 -9.95 1.35
N HIS A 19 6.90 -10.47 1.67
CA HIS A 19 5.62 -9.85 1.30
C HIS A 19 5.34 -8.61 2.15
N GLU A 20 5.72 -8.64 3.43
CA GLU A 20 5.55 -7.50 4.35
C GLU A 20 6.46 -6.34 3.95
N GLN A 21 7.74 -6.63 3.64
CA GLN A 21 8.69 -5.62 3.16
C GLN A 21 8.24 -4.97 1.85
N GLU A 22 7.73 -5.75 0.90
CA GLU A 22 7.22 -5.19 -0.36
C GLU A 22 6.01 -4.27 -0.12
N GLN A 23 5.10 -4.66 0.77
CA GLN A 23 3.94 -3.85 1.11
C GLN A 23 4.32 -2.56 1.85
N GLU A 24 5.30 -2.61 2.75
CA GLU A 24 5.86 -1.43 3.42
C GLU A 24 6.52 -0.47 2.43
N GLU A 25 7.32 -0.98 1.50
CA GLU A 25 7.93 -0.19 0.42
C GLU A 25 6.88 0.47 -0.48
N ILE A 26 5.80 -0.25 -0.81
CA ILE A 26 4.67 0.31 -1.56
C ILE A 26 4.00 1.43 -0.76
N ASN A 27 3.73 1.21 0.53
CA ASN A 27 3.08 2.19 1.39
C ASN A 27 3.95 3.45 1.57
N ASN A 28 5.26 3.29 1.74
CA ASN A 28 6.22 4.38 1.90
C ASN A 28 6.33 5.26 0.63
N ARG A 29 6.07 4.70 -0.55
CA ARG A 29 6.05 5.42 -1.84
C ARG A 29 4.65 5.89 -2.25
N SER A 30 3.63 5.59 -1.46
CA SER A 30 2.24 5.95 -1.76
C SER A 30 1.86 7.26 -1.08
N ILE A 31 1.11 8.11 -1.80
CA ILE A 31 0.57 9.37 -1.27
C ILE A 31 -0.95 9.34 -1.25
N PHE A 32 -1.56 10.01 -0.27
CA PHE A 32 -3.00 10.22 -0.21
C PHE A 32 -3.35 11.64 -0.62
N VAL A 33 -4.26 11.78 -1.59
CA VAL A 33 -4.75 13.08 -2.06
C VAL A 33 -6.21 13.22 -1.65
N GLY A 34 -6.48 14.17 -0.74
CA GLY A 34 -7.83 14.50 -0.29
C GLY A 34 -8.48 15.61 -1.12
N ASN A 35 -9.80 15.78 -0.94
CA ASN A 35 -10.57 16.88 -1.54
C ASN A 35 -10.52 16.93 -3.09
N VAL A 36 -10.25 15.79 -3.72
CA VAL A 36 -10.29 15.59 -5.17
C VAL A 36 -11.75 15.54 -5.62
N ASP A 37 -12.08 16.23 -6.70
CA ASP A 37 -13.44 16.22 -7.26
C ASP A 37 -13.82 14.80 -7.71
N TYR A 38 -15.06 14.38 -7.47
CA TYR A 38 -15.57 13.08 -7.90
C TYR A 38 -15.63 12.93 -9.44
N SER A 39 -15.61 14.02 -10.20
CA SER A 39 -15.50 13.98 -11.65
C SER A 39 -14.08 13.75 -12.16
N THR A 40 -13.07 13.82 -11.28
CA THR A 40 -11.66 13.67 -11.65
C THR A 40 -11.39 12.27 -12.18
N GLN A 41 -10.73 12.20 -13.33
CA GLN A 41 -10.36 10.93 -13.95
C GLN A 41 -8.96 10.49 -13.51
N PRO A 42 -8.68 9.19 -13.43
CA PRO A 42 -7.35 8.70 -13.06
C PRO A 42 -6.26 9.15 -14.03
N GLU A 43 -6.58 9.35 -15.31
CA GLU A 43 -5.65 9.87 -16.33
C GLU A 43 -5.23 11.32 -16.03
N GLU A 44 -6.13 12.14 -15.52
CA GLU A 44 -5.85 13.53 -15.15
C GLU A 44 -4.88 13.58 -13.96
N LEU A 45 -5.12 12.75 -12.94
CA LEU A 45 -4.19 12.62 -11.81
C LEU A 45 -2.83 12.08 -12.26
N GLN A 46 -2.81 11.11 -13.17
CA GLN A 46 -1.55 10.61 -13.72
C GLN A 46 -0.75 11.71 -14.42
N SER A 47 -1.42 12.49 -15.29
CA SER A 47 -0.75 13.59 -15.98
C SER A 47 -0.29 14.67 -15.01
N LEU A 48 -1.11 15.03 -14.02
CA LEU A 48 -0.81 16.07 -13.04
C LEU A 48 0.40 15.71 -12.18
N PHE A 49 0.49 14.46 -11.71
CA PHE A 49 1.60 14.00 -10.88
C PHE A 49 2.77 13.42 -11.68
N SER A 50 2.70 13.40 -13.02
CA SER A 50 3.76 12.84 -13.87
C SER A 50 5.10 13.57 -13.72
N GLU A 51 5.07 14.87 -13.43
CA GLU A 51 6.27 15.67 -13.17
C GLU A 51 6.95 15.28 -11.85
N CYS A 52 6.18 14.78 -10.89
CA CYS A 52 6.69 14.33 -9.59
C CYS A 52 7.37 12.96 -9.67
N GLY A 53 7.07 12.15 -10.69
CA GLY A 53 7.71 10.85 -10.91
C GLY A 53 6.82 9.82 -11.62
N LEU A 54 7.32 8.58 -11.66
CA LEU A 54 6.60 7.46 -12.27
C LEU A 54 5.46 6.99 -11.36
N ILE A 55 4.24 6.99 -11.89
CA ILE A 55 3.04 6.58 -11.15
C ILE A 55 2.72 5.13 -11.51
N ASN A 56 2.88 4.24 -10.53
CA ASN A 56 2.62 2.81 -10.74
C ASN A 56 1.13 2.45 -10.64
N ARG A 57 0.36 3.16 -9.80
CA ARG A 57 -1.05 2.86 -9.54
C ARG A 57 -1.80 4.10 -9.05
N VAL A 58 -3.00 4.31 -9.59
CA VAL A 58 -3.96 5.31 -9.10
C VAL A 58 -5.25 4.61 -8.72
N THR A 59 -5.75 4.87 -7.51
CA THR A 59 -7.03 4.34 -7.04
C THR A 59 -7.90 5.50 -6.58
N ILE A 60 -8.99 5.78 -7.30
CA ILE A 60 -9.96 6.82 -6.92
C ILE A 60 -11.13 6.16 -6.21
N LEU A 61 -11.32 6.49 -4.94
CA LEU A 61 -12.52 6.09 -4.21
C LEU A 61 -13.69 7.00 -4.61
N VAL A 62 -14.50 6.54 -5.56
CA VAL A 62 -15.74 7.23 -5.94
C VAL A 62 -16.84 6.92 -4.92
N ASN A 63 -17.10 7.86 -4.01
CA ASN A 63 -18.33 7.83 -3.23
C ASN A 63 -19.47 8.34 -4.12
N LYS A 64 -20.19 7.41 -4.76
CA LYS A 64 -21.31 7.70 -5.66
C LYS A 64 -22.55 8.31 -4.95
N ASN A 65 -22.51 8.58 -3.64
CA ASN A 65 -23.73 8.67 -2.84
C ASN A 65 -23.96 9.90 -1.94
N THR A 66 -23.09 10.91 -1.88
CA THR A 66 -23.33 12.03 -0.92
C THR A 66 -23.79 13.31 -1.61
N GLY A 67 -24.98 13.25 -2.20
CA GLY A 67 -25.81 14.44 -2.47
C GLY A 67 -26.38 15.05 -1.17
N HIS A 68 -25.55 15.30 -0.15
CA HIS A 68 -25.99 15.96 1.08
C HIS A 68 -24.92 16.91 1.60
N SER A 69 -25.19 18.20 1.43
CA SER A 69 -24.50 19.31 2.08
C SER A 69 -24.57 19.14 3.59
N LYS A 70 -23.42 19.15 4.26
CA LYS A 70 -23.36 19.43 5.70
C LYS A 70 -23.07 20.92 5.85
N GLY A 71 -24.14 21.70 5.87
CA GLY A 71 -24.21 22.87 6.75
C GLY A 71 -24.34 22.43 8.20
#